data_AF-A0A6G5NJ64-F1
#
_entry.id   AF-A0A6G5NJ64-F1
#
_cell.length_a   1.000
_cell.length_b   1.000
_cell.length_c   1.000
_cell.angle_alpha   90.00
_cell.angle_beta   90.00
_cell.angle_gamma   90.00
#
_symmetry.space_group_name_H-M   'P 1'
#
loop_
_entity.id
_entity.type
_entity.pdbx_description
1 polymer ?
#
loop_
_entity_poly.entity_id
_entity_poly.type
_entity_poly.pdbx_seq_one_letter_code
_entity_poly.pdbx_strand_id
1 'polypeptide(L)' 'PFGQVPALEHGDLKLFESRAITKYVAYEYANKGTQLIHQDSKKMAITLVWMEVEAQQYDPVA' A
#
# COMPACT_ATOMS: atom_id res chain seq x y z
N PRO A 1 -12.00 10.38 -6.14
CA PRO A 1 -12.28 11.02 -7.46
C PRO A 1 -12.86 10.05 -8.51
N PHE A 2 -12.63 8.74 -8.42
CA PHE A 2 -13.14 7.74 -9.38
C PHE A 2 -14.40 6.99 -8.94
N GLY A 3 -14.98 7.32 -7.78
CA GLY A 3 -16.17 6.64 -7.25
C GLY A 3 -15.95 5.16 -6.87
N GLN A 4 -14.70 4.70 -6.86
CA GLN A 4 -14.31 3.34 -6.50
C GLN A 4 -13.95 3.23 -5.02
N VAL A 5 -14.20 2.05 -4.45
CA VAL A 5 -13.74 1.67 -3.12
C VAL A 5 -12.44 0.84 -3.25
N PRO A 6 -11.54 0.88 -2.27
CA PRO A 6 -11.65 1.55 -0.97
C PRO A 6 -11.23 3.03 -0.97
N ALA A 7 -11.69 3.75 0.05
CA ALA A 7 -11.23 5.09 0.43
C ALA A 7 -10.90 5.13 1.93
N LEU A 8 -9.91 5.94 2.31
CA LEU A 8 -9.48 6.17 3.69
C LEU A 8 -9.54 7.67 3.99
N GLU A 9 -10.12 8.02 5.13
CA GLU A 9 -10.00 9.35 5.72
C GLU A 9 -9.30 9.24 7.08
N HIS A 10 -8.21 9.99 7.28
CA HIS A 10 -7.46 10.05 8.53
C HIS A 10 -7.13 11.50 8.87
N GLY A 11 -7.98 12.13 9.70
CA GLY A 11 -7.94 13.58 9.93
C GLY A 11 -8.22 14.32 8.63
N ASP A 12 -7.33 15.24 8.24
CA ASP A 12 -7.44 16.02 7.01
C ASP A 12 -6.95 15.27 5.75
N LEU A 13 -6.33 14.09 5.93
CA LEU A 13 -5.84 13.25 4.84
C LEU A 13 -6.97 12.40 4.25
N LYS A 14 -7.15 12.49 2.93
CA LYS A 14 -8.07 11.64 2.16
C LYS A 14 -7.30 10.87 1.10
N LEU A 15 -7.34 9.54 1.17
CA LEU A 15 -6.68 8.63 0.24
C LEU A 15 -7.68 7.69 -0.42
N PHE A 16 -7.37 7.34 -1.66
CA PHE A 16 -7.99 6.25 -2.42
C PHE A 16 -6.84 5.45 -3.05
N GLU A 17 -7.15 4.39 -3.80
CA GLU A 17 -6.22 3.32 -4.20
C GLU A 17 -5.85 2.41 -3.03
N SER A 18 -6.32 1.16 -3.07
CA SER A 18 -6.09 0.16 -2.02
C SER A 18 -4.60 -0.01 -1.68
N ARG A 19 -3.75 -0.03 -2.70
CA ARG A 19 -2.29 -0.20 -2.55
C ARG A 19 -1.62 1.02 -1.91
N ALA A 20 -2.09 2.24 -2.22
CA ALA A 20 -1.57 3.45 -1.60
C ALA A 20 -1.99 3.53 -0.13
N ILE A 21 -3.25 3.19 0.17
CA ILE A 21 -3.79 3.09 1.53
C ILE A 21 -2.98 2.09 2.35
N THR A 22 -2.73 0.88 1.83
CA THR A 22 -1.93 -0.15 2.51
C THR A 22 -0.51 0.34 2.80
N LYS A 23 0.16 0.99 1.83
CA LYS A 23 1.49 1.59 2.05
C LYS A 23 1.42 2.63 3.17
N TYR A 24 0.48 3.56 3.11
CA TYR A 24 0.32 4.59 4.14
C TYR A 24 0.18 4.00 5.54
N VAL A 25 -0.74 3.05 5.73
CA VAL A 25 -0.97 2.39 7.02
C VAL A 25 0.29 1.68 7.52
N ALA A 26 1.01 0.98 6.62
CA ALA A 26 2.25 0.29 6.99
C ALA A 26 3.34 1.26 7.49
N TYR A 27 3.48 2.43 6.85
CA TYR A 27 4.48 3.44 7.25
C TYR A 27 4.06 4.24 8.48
N GLU A 28 2.83 4.75 8.52
CA GLU A 28 2.31 5.57 9.63
C GLU A 28 2.34 4.81 10.95
N TYR A 29 2.05 3.50 10.90
CA TYR A 29 1.97 2.64 12.08
C TYR A 29 3.09 1.60 12.12
N ALA A 30 4.25 1.89 11.55
CA ALA A 30 5.38 0.95 11.48
C ALA A 30 5.87 0.42 12.84
N ASN A 31 5.49 1.09 13.94
CA ASN A 31 5.81 0.70 15.32
C ASN A 31 4.64 0.02 16.07
N LYS A 32 3.53 -0.28 15.39
CA LYS A 32 2.35 -0.93 16.00
C LYS A 32 2.03 -2.25 15.27
N GLY A 33 1.98 -3.34 16.02
CA GLY A 33 1.60 -4.66 15.48
C GLY A 33 2.67 -5.32 14.63
N THR A 34 2.24 -6.08 13.62
CA THR A 34 3.14 -6.82 12.73
C THR A 34 3.89 -5.88 11.79
N GLN A 35 5.23 -5.99 11.75
CA GLN A 35 6.05 -5.19 10.86
C GLN A 35 5.86 -5.60 9.39
N LEU A 36 5.36 -4.68 8.58
CA LEU A 36 5.15 -4.88 7.13
C LEU A 36 6.26 -4.24 6.28
N ILE A 37 7.12 -3.43 6.88
CA ILE A 37 8.24 -2.77 6.20
C ILE A 37 9.54 -3.50 6.52
N HIS A 38 10.25 -3.92 5.49
CA HIS A 38 11.58 -4.48 5.66
C HIS A 38 12.61 -3.36 5.78
N GLN A 39 13.39 -3.38 6.87
CA GLN A 39 14.55 -2.48 7.03
C GLN A 39 15.70 -2.83 6.06
N ASP A 40 15.79 -4.09 5.64
CA ASP A 40 16.72 -4.52 4.60
C ASP A 40 16.23 -4.07 3.23
N SER A 41 17.06 -3.29 2.53
CA SER A 41 16.69 -2.68 1.25
C SER A 41 16.47 -3.69 0.14
N LYS A 42 17.16 -4.84 0.15
CA LYS A 42 16.98 -5.89 -0.87
C LYS A 42 15.65 -6.60 -0.69
N LYS A 43 15.28 -6.93 0.56
CA LYS A 43 13.96 -7.49 0.87
C LYS A 43 12.85 -6.52 0.52
N MET A 44 13.00 -5.23 0.85
CA MET A 44 12.01 -4.22 0.48
C MET A 44 11.89 -4.09 -1.04
N ALA A 45 12.99 -4.12 -1.80
CA ALA A 45 12.95 -4.10 -3.26
C ALA A 45 12.17 -5.28 -3.85
N ILE A 46 12.36 -6.49 -3.31
CA ILE A 46 11.59 -7.67 -3.72
C ILE A 46 10.09 -7.48 -3.44
N THR A 47 9.72 -6.97 -2.26
CA THR A 47 8.33 -6.65 -1.92
C THR A 47 7.73 -5.66 -2.91
N LEU A 48 8.46 -4.58 -3.24
CA LEU A 48 7.99 -3.58 -4.20
C LEU A 48 7.77 -4.16 -5.60
N VAL A 49 8.67 -5.02 -6.08
CA VAL A 49 8.48 -5.72 -7.36
C VAL A 49 7.19 -6.53 -7.36
N TRP A 50 6.90 -7.27 -6.29
CA TRP A 50 5.68 -8.06 -6.22
C TRP A 50 4.42 -7.22 -6.09
N MET A 51 4.48 -6.04 -5.45
CA MET A 51 3.36 -5.09 -5.46
C MET A 51 3.05 -4.58 -6.87
N GLU A 52 4.07 -4.35 -7.70
CA GLU A 52 3.87 -3.94 -9.10
C GLU A 52 3.36 -5.09 -9.97
N VAL A 53 3.89 -6.31 -9.79
CA VAL A 53 3.38 -7.51 -10.48
C VAL A 53 1.91 -7.72 -10.16
N GLU A 54 1.53 -7.59 -8.88
CA GLU A 54 0.15 -7.76 -8.45
C GLU A 54 -0.76 -6.68 -9.07
N ALA A 55 -0.33 -5.42 -9.08
CA ALA A 55 -1.10 -4.30 -9.66
C ALA A 55 -1.24 -4.33 -11.18
N GLN A 56 -0.25 -4.84 -11.89
CA GLN A 56 -0.16 -4.70 -13.35
C GLN A 56 -0.48 -5.99 -14.11
N GLN A 57 -0.25 -7.15 -13.49
CA GLN A 57 -0.31 -8.44 -14.18
C GLN A 57 -1.31 -9.41 -13.55
N TYR A 58 -1.52 -9.34 -12.23
CA TYR A 58 -2.42 -10.27 -11.54
C TYR A 58 -3.84 -9.72 -11.40
N ASP A 59 -3.96 -8.50 -10.89
CA ASP A 59 -5.23 -7.79 -10.70
C ASP A 59 -5.19 -6.44 -11.43
N PRO A 60 -5.12 -6.46 -12.78
CA PRO A 60 -5.11 -5.24 -13.56
C PRO A 60 -6.45 -4.51 -13.43
N VAL A 61 -6.41 -3.19 -13.51
CA VAL A 61 -7.62 -2.37 -13.60
C VAL A 61 -8.40 -2.78 -14.85
N ALA A 62 -9.66 -3.20 -14.66
CA ALA A 62 -10.58 -3.59 -15.73
C ALA A 62 -11.04 -2.40 -16.58
#